data_AF-A0A7R9I3S7-F1
#
_entry.id   AF-A0A7R9I3S7-F1
#
_cell.length_a   1.000
_cell.length_b   1.000
_cell.length_c   1.000
_cell.angle_alpha   90.00
_cell.angle_beta   90.00
_cell.angle_gamma   90.00
#
_symmetry.space_group_name_H-M   'P 1'
#
loop_
_entity.id
_entity.type
_entity.pdbx_description
1 polymer ?
#
loop_
_entity_poly.entity_id
_entity_poly.type
_entity_poly.pdbx_seq_one_letter_code
_entity_poly.pdbx_strand_id
1 'polypeptide(L)'
;MDMPNPNTARKELLKLKKVIHPKSRKTQALAKQVNKVSAREKTKLVHHMKQNLLGEKLIWFRDNLEPGAAAYTPQLVVQLIDKYLKRFSDELEQIKLKHSVGNRGKSRQHASREDIIRLTVLRDEEEFATCGLGIVQLPSRFTQVFFLTLRLTTQVPDLLNPKQLQLLRSWSGELRYIQNLRLVRLHRRGLKELASKQPQGLATVEAEVPGEQEEGTGIRRTEEAEQRPVCPREGSKRSELS
;
A
#
# COMPACT_ATOMS: atom_id res chain seq x y z
N MET A 1 15.25 -15.24 0.36
CA MET A 1 15.37 -13.78 0.11
C MET A 1 16.83 -13.42 0.24
N ASP A 2 17.57 -13.33 -0.88
CA ASP A 2 19.02 -13.07 -0.83
C ASP A 2 19.28 -11.58 -0.60
N MET A 3 19.50 -11.23 0.66
CA MET A 3 20.09 -9.97 1.05
C MET A 3 21.48 -9.82 0.38
N PRO A 4 21.91 -8.61 -0.01
CA PRO A 4 23.25 -8.40 -0.54
C PRO A 4 24.28 -8.96 0.46
N ASN A 5 25.05 -9.96 0.04
CA ASN A 5 26.02 -10.63 0.91
C ASN A 5 27.05 -9.62 1.42
N PRO A 6 26.97 -9.15 2.68
CA PRO A 6 27.85 -8.12 3.21
C PRO A 6 29.30 -8.62 3.26
N ASN A 7 29.50 -9.92 3.11
CA ASN A 7 30.82 -10.54 3.11
C ASN A 7 31.60 -10.24 1.84
N THR A 8 30.98 -9.92 0.70
CA THR A 8 31.74 -9.72 -0.55
C THR A 8 32.47 -8.38 -0.55
N ALA A 9 31.77 -7.25 -0.31
CA ALA A 9 32.42 -5.95 -0.18
C ALA A 9 33.42 -5.93 0.98
N ARG A 10 33.06 -6.51 2.14
CA ARG A 10 33.92 -6.61 3.30
C ARG A 10 35.19 -7.42 3.01
N LYS A 11 35.08 -8.53 2.28
CA LYS A 11 36.22 -9.38 1.88
C LYS A 11 37.17 -8.65 0.94
N GLU A 12 36.66 -7.90 -0.04
CA GLU A 12 37.51 -7.08 -0.93
C GLU A 12 38.18 -5.91 -0.19
N LEU A 13 37.48 -5.29 0.77
CA LEU A 13 38.02 -4.21 1.60
C LEU A 13 39.12 -4.71 2.56
N LEU A 14 38.96 -5.92 3.11
CA LEU A 14 40.00 -6.60 3.89
C LEU A 14 41.23 -6.94 3.04
N LYS A 15 41.06 -7.34 1.77
CA LYS A 15 42.19 -7.54 0.85
C LYS A 15 42.92 -6.23 0.57
N LEU A 16 42.21 -5.12 0.42
CA LEU A 16 42.79 -3.78 0.23
C LEU A 16 43.65 -3.36 1.44
N LYS A 17 43.15 -3.57 2.66
CA LYS A 17 43.85 -3.28 3.91
C LYS A 17 45.15 -4.08 4.11
N LYS A 18 45.25 -5.26 3.47
CA LYS A 18 46.44 -6.12 3.52
C LYS A 18 47.53 -5.72 2.52
N VAL A 19 47.30 -4.72 1.65
CA VAL A 19 48.31 -4.31 0.67
C VAL A 19 49.28 -3.29 1.28
N ILE A 20 50.58 -3.54 1.09
CA ILE A 20 51.69 -2.81 1.72
C ILE A 20 51.82 -1.37 1.17
N HIS A 21 51.60 -1.14 -0.13
CA HIS A 21 51.79 0.18 -0.74
C HIS A 21 50.52 0.75 -1.39
N PRO A 22 50.13 2.01 -1.06
CA PRO A 22 48.86 2.58 -1.50
C PRO A 22 48.76 2.80 -3.02
N LYS A 23 49.88 3.10 -3.70
CA LYS A 23 49.88 3.36 -5.16
C LYS A 23 50.17 2.13 -6.03
N SER A 24 50.29 0.93 -5.45
CA SER A 24 50.56 -0.30 -6.25
C SER A 24 49.43 -0.61 -7.23
N ARG A 25 49.76 -1.19 -8.40
CA ARG A 25 48.77 -1.69 -9.38
C ARG A 25 47.72 -2.59 -8.73
N LYS A 26 48.15 -3.46 -7.79
CA LYS A 26 47.28 -4.36 -7.03
C LYS A 26 46.29 -3.58 -6.15
N THR A 27 46.74 -2.53 -5.49
CA THR A 27 45.90 -1.65 -4.66
C THR A 27 44.88 -0.91 -5.51
N GLN A 28 45.28 -0.35 -6.65
CA GLN A 28 44.38 0.35 -7.55
C GLN A 28 43.29 -0.59 -8.12
N ALA A 29 43.66 -1.81 -8.48
CA ALA A 29 42.70 -2.82 -8.97
C ALA A 29 41.68 -3.21 -7.88
N LEU A 30 42.16 -3.48 -6.66
CA LEU A 30 41.28 -3.80 -5.52
C LEU A 30 40.37 -2.62 -5.15
N ALA A 31 40.87 -1.38 -5.17
CA ALA A 31 40.07 -0.20 -4.88
C ALA A 31 38.95 -0.02 -5.91
N LYS A 32 39.23 -0.22 -7.20
CA LYS A 32 38.21 -0.23 -8.27
C LYS A 32 37.16 -1.32 -8.02
N GLN A 33 37.57 -2.52 -7.60
CA GLN A 33 36.65 -3.61 -7.30
C GLN A 33 35.76 -3.30 -6.10
N VAL A 34 36.32 -2.77 -4.99
CA VAL A 34 35.56 -2.34 -3.82
C VAL A 34 34.51 -1.29 -4.19
N ASN A 35 34.90 -0.27 -4.96
CA ASN A 35 33.97 0.77 -5.42
C ASN A 35 32.85 0.19 -6.31
N LYS A 36 33.18 -0.74 -7.21
CA LYS A 36 32.20 -1.41 -8.08
C LYS A 36 31.20 -2.24 -7.27
N VAL A 37 31.67 -3.01 -6.28
CA VAL A 37 30.80 -3.82 -5.42
C VAL A 37 29.93 -2.91 -4.55
N SER A 38 30.51 -1.88 -3.93
CA SER A 38 29.76 -0.92 -3.11
C SER A 38 28.69 -0.19 -3.91
N ALA A 39 28.99 0.23 -5.15
CA ALA A 39 28.01 0.86 -6.02
C ALA A 39 26.84 -0.08 -6.35
N ARG A 40 27.12 -1.36 -6.65
CA ARG A 40 26.08 -2.37 -6.90
C ARG A 40 25.20 -2.62 -5.68
N GLU A 41 25.81 -2.72 -4.49
CA GLU A 41 25.08 -2.90 -3.23
C GLU A 41 24.18 -1.70 -2.92
N LYS A 42 24.67 -0.47 -3.12
CA LYS A 42 23.85 0.75 -2.99
C LYS A 42 22.64 0.72 -3.91
N THR A 43 22.81 0.34 -5.18
CA THR A 43 21.69 0.22 -6.12
C THR A 43 20.67 -0.82 -5.68
N LYS A 44 21.13 -1.98 -5.18
CA LYS A 44 20.23 -3.02 -4.63
C LYS A 44 19.46 -2.50 -3.42
N LEU A 45 20.14 -1.85 -2.48
CA LEU A 45 19.50 -1.27 -1.30
C LEU A 45 18.44 -0.24 -1.68
N VAL A 46 18.74 0.67 -2.61
CA VAL A 46 17.76 1.65 -3.10
C VAL A 46 16.56 0.96 -3.76
N HIS A 47 16.78 -0.12 -4.51
CA HIS A 47 15.69 -0.90 -5.10
C HIS A 47 14.80 -1.57 -4.03
N HIS A 48 15.40 -2.21 -3.03
CA HIS A 48 14.68 -2.79 -1.90
C HIS A 48 13.90 -1.75 -1.11
N MET A 49 14.50 -0.59 -0.82
CA MET A 49 13.82 0.50 -0.14
C MET A 49 12.57 0.96 -0.92
N LYS A 50 12.66 1.05 -2.25
CA LYS A 50 11.51 1.40 -3.10
C LYS A 50 10.41 0.33 -3.04
N GLN A 51 10.79 -0.95 -3.09
CA GLN A 51 9.84 -2.06 -2.95
C GLN A 51 9.15 -2.04 -1.58
N ASN A 52 9.88 -1.74 -0.50
CA ASN A 52 9.31 -1.61 0.84
C ASN A 52 8.31 -0.46 0.91
N LEU A 53 8.69 0.74 0.43
CA LEU A 53 7.81 1.91 0.42
C LEU A 53 6.53 1.66 -0.39
N LEU A 54 6.64 0.96 -1.52
CA LEU A 54 5.48 0.55 -2.30
C LEU A 54 4.60 -0.44 -1.53
N GLY A 55 5.23 -1.41 -0.85
CA GLY A 55 4.50 -2.37 -0.02
C GLY A 55 3.72 -1.69 1.10
N GLU A 56 4.36 -0.79 1.85
CA GLU A 56 3.71 0.02 2.91
C GLU A 56 2.53 0.83 2.35
N LYS A 57 2.71 1.45 1.19
CA LYS A 57 1.65 2.18 0.51
C LYS A 57 0.47 1.26 0.17
N LEU A 58 0.73 0.11 -0.43
CA LEU A 58 -0.32 -0.85 -0.82
C LEU A 58 -1.05 -1.42 0.39
N ILE A 59 -0.33 -1.69 1.48
CA ILE A 59 -0.91 -2.09 2.76
C ILE A 59 -1.85 -0.99 3.28
N TRP A 60 -1.41 0.27 3.27
CA TRP A 60 -2.27 1.39 3.67
C TRP A 60 -3.57 1.43 2.84
N PHE A 61 -3.47 1.26 1.51
CA PHE A 61 -4.66 1.24 0.66
C PHE A 61 -5.58 0.08 1.01
N ARG A 62 -5.04 -1.13 1.16
CA ARG A 62 -5.79 -2.33 1.56
C ARG A 62 -6.56 -2.12 2.87
N ASP A 63 -5.88 -1.61 3.88
CA ASP A 63 -6.43 -1.45 5.23
C ASP A 63 -7.47 -0.30 5.31
N ASN A 64 -7.45 0.61 4.33
CA ASN A 64 -8.42 1.70 4.20
C ASN A 64 -9.53 1.41 3.18
N LEU A 65 -9.63 0.18 2.66
CA LEU A 65 -10.74 -0.21 1.80
C LEU A 65 -12.02 -0.41 2.63
N GLU A 66 -13.13 0.14 2.15
CA GLU A 66 -14.47 -0.15 2.66
C GLU A 66 -14.77 -1.67 2.63
N PRO A 67 -15.17 -2.28 3.76
CA PRO A 67 -15.47 -3.70 3.87
C PRO A 67 -16.85 -3.99 3.28
N GLY A 68 -16.92 -4.24 1.98
CA GLY A 68 -18.17 -4.63 1.32
C GLY A 68 -18.33 -4.15 -0.12
N ALA A 69 -17.55 -3.15 -0.55
CA ALA A 69 -17.58 -2.70 -1.94
C ALA A 69 -17.04 -3.81 -2.87
N ALA A 70 -17.86 -4.27 -3.81
CA ALA A 70 -17.43 -5.24 -4.83
C ALA A 70 -16.63 -4.57 -5.97
N ALA A 71 -16.89 -3.29 -6.23
CA ALA A 71 -16.15 -2.45 -7.16
C ALA A 71 -16.10 -1.01 -6.62
N TYR A 72 -15.00 -0.29 -6.87
CA TYR A 72 -14.91 1.12 -6.51
C TYR A 72 -15.38 1.99 -7.67
N THR A 73 -16.26 2.94 -7.37
CA THR A 73 -16.61 4.01 -8.30
C THR A 73 -15.45 5.01 -8.40
N PRO A 74 -15.29 5.72 -9.54
CA PRO A 74 -14.24 6.74 -9.66
C PRO A 74 -14.28 7.80 -8.54
N GLN A 75 -15.46 8.14 -8.05
CA GLN A 75 -15.67 9.08 -6.94
C GLN A 75 -15.09 8.54 -5.63
N LEU A 76 -15.35 7.27 -5.30
CA LEU A 76 -14.83 6.63 -4.10
C LEU A 76 -13.29 6.49 -4.18
N VAL A 77 -12.75 6.22 -5.37
CA VAL A 77 -11.29 6.23 -5.60
C VAL A 77 -10.69 7.61 -5.32
N VAL A 78 -11.33 8.69 -5.79
CA VAL A 78 -10.86 10.07 -5.49
C VAL A 78 -10.87 10.33 -3.99
N GLN A 79 -11.94 9.96 -3.27
CA GLN A 79 -12.02 10.14 -1.81
C GLN A 79 -10.94 9.36 -1.07
N LEU A 80 -10.67 8.12 -1.48
CA LEU A 80 -9.63 7.29 -0.87
C LEU A 80 -8.22 7.86 -1.13
N ILE A 81 -7.97 8.37 -2.34
CA ILE A 81 -6.71 9.06 -2.65
C ILE A 81 -6.59 10.35 -1.84
N ASP A 82 -7.66 11.15 -1.72
CA ASP A 82 -7.65 12.37 -0.91
C ASP A 82 -7.38 12.06 0.57
N LYS A 83 -7.89 10.93 1.09
CA LYS A 83 -7.55 10.42 2.42
C LYS A 83 -6.06 10.05 2.54
N TYR A 84 -5.49 9.43 1.50
CA TYR A 84 -4.05 9.09 1.47
C TYR A 84 -3.15 10.32 1.43
N LEU A 85 -3.53 11.35 0.67
CA LEU A 85 -2.78 12.61 0.57
C LEU A 85 -2.72 13.33 1.92
N LYS A 86 -3.81 13.24 2.70
CA LYS A 86 -3.92 13.84 4.04
C LYS A 86 -3.26 13.02 5.16
N ARG A 87 -2.61 11.89 4.87
CA ARG A 87 -2.02 10.99 5.90
C ARG A 87 -1.04 11.67 6.88
N PHE A 88 -0.47 12.80 6.49
CA PHE A 88 0.48 13.55 7.31
C PHE A 88 -0.12 14.79 8.00
N SER A 89 -1.44 15.03 7.89
CA SER A 89 -2.09 16.20 8.50
C SER A 89 -1.84 16.26 10.00
N ASP A 90 -2.09 15.15 10.69
CA ASP A 90 -2.02 15.07 12.15
C ASP A 90 -0.58 15.28 12.64
N GLU A 91 0.40 14.79 11.88
CA GLU A 91 1.80 14.99 12.17
C GLU A 91 2.22 16.45 11.98
N LEU A 92 1.79 17.09 10.89
CA LEU A 92 2.05 18.52 10.65
C LEU A 92 1.39 19.39 11.72
N GLU A 93 0.17 19.05 12.15
CA GLU A 93 -0.53 19.73 13.24
C GLU A 93 0.22 19.56 14.57
N GLN A 94 0.72 18.37 14.88
CA GLN A 94 1.54 18.13 16.07
C GLN A 94 2.83 18.95 16.06
N ILE A 95 3.52 19.04 14.91
CA ILE A 95 4.72 19.87 14.76
C ILE A 95 4.36 21.34 14.96
N LYS A 96 3.28 21.82 14.34
CA LYS A 96 2.79 23.19 14.47
C LYS A 96 2.45 23.54 15.93
N LEU A 97 1.83 22.63 16.67
CA LEU A 97 1.51 22.81 18.09
C LEU A 97 2.78 22.84 18.95
N LYS A 98 3.77 21.99 18.68
CA LYS A 98 5.07 22.03 19.38
C LYS A 98 5.83 23.34 19.13
N HIS A 99 5.68 23.93 17.94
CA HIS A 99 6.27 25.23 17.64
C HIS A 99 5.52 26.40 18.30
N SER A 100 4.20 26.28 18.52
CA SER A 100 3.43 27.30 19.24
C SER A 100 3.63 27.24 20.75
N VAL A 101 3.87 26.05 21.32
CA VAL A 101 4.13 25.82 22.75
C VAL A 101 5.65 25.84 23.02
N GLY A 102 6.26 27.02 22.92
CA GLY A 102 7.69 27.16 23.22
C GLY A 102 8.26 28.50 22.77
N ASN A 103 8.03 29.54 23.57
CA ASN A 103 8.49 30.88 23.25
C ASN A 103 10.00 31.05 23.51
N ARG A 104 10.70 31.61 22.50
CA ARG A 104 12.06 32.21 22.51
C ARG A 104 13.24 31.31 22.91
N GLY A 105 13.96 30.82 21.89
CA GLY A 105 15.36 30.36 22.04
C GLY A 105 15.65 28.92 21.61
N LYS A 106 14.64 28.08 21.35
CA LYS A 106 14.84 26.74 20.79
C LYS A 106 14.75 26.76 19.27
N SER A 107 15.81 26.31 18.61
CA SER A 107 15.85 26.01 17.17
C SER A 107 14.62 25.20 16.74
N ARG A 108 14.12 25.43 15.51
CA ARG A 108 12.92 24.78 14.91
C ARG A 108 13.04 23.25 15.00
N GLN A 109 12.59 22.68 16.11
CA GLN A 109 12.65 21.24 16.32
C GLN A 109 11.81 20.57 15.23
N HIS A 110 12.34 19.51 14.63
CA HIS A 110 11.69 18.81 13.51
C HIS A 110 11.64 19.59 12.17
N ALA A 111 12.43 20.65 11.97
CA ALA A 111 12.49 21.38 10.69
C ALA A 111 12.68 20.47 9.48
N SER A 112 13.66 19.56 9.53
CA SER A 112 13.98 18.68 8.41
C SER A 112 12.84 17.73 8.04
N ARG A 113 12.15 17.18 9.05
CA ARG A 113 11.03 16.26 8.83
C ARG A 113 9.80 17.01 8.32
N GLU A 114 9.52 18.18 8.88
CA GLU A 114 8.48 19.07 8.41
C GLU A 114 8.69 19.46 6.93
N ASP A 115 9.91 19.86 6.55
CA ASP A 115 10.23 20.25 5.18
C ASP A 115 10.10 19.05 4.21
N ILE A 116 10.53 17.86 4.61
CA ILE A 116 10.35 16.62 3.83
C ILE A 116 8.86 16.30 3.63
N ILE A 117 8.05 16.38 4.68
CA ILE A 117 6.62 16.09 4.62
C ILE A 117 5.92 17.11 3.72
N ARG A 118 6.18 18.40 3.91
CA ARG A 118 5.60 19.47 3.07
C ARG A 118 5.94 19.29 1.60
N LEU A 119 7.20 19.00 1.29
CA LEU A 119 7.64 18.76 -0.09
C LEU A 119 6.98 17.50 -0.68
N THR A 120 6.80 16.46 0.14
CA THR A 120 6.11 15.22 -0.27
C THR A 120 4.63 15.48 -0.56
N VAL A 121 3.91 16.16 0.35
CA VAL A 121 2.49 16.48 0.18
C VAL A 121 2.27 17.36 -1.04
N LEU A 122 3.05 18.45 -1.17
CA LEU A 122 2.96 19.37 -2.32
C LEU A 122 3.07 18.63 -3.64
N ARG A 123 4.03 17.69 -3.75
CA ARG A 123 4.24 16.97 -5.00
C ARG A 123 3.20 15.87 -5.23
N ASP A 124 2.80 15.15 -4.19
CA ASP A 124 1.74 14.14 -4.30
C ASP A 124 0.42 14.80 -4.78
N GLU A 125 0.10 16.00 -4.27
CA GLU A 125 -1.07 16.80 -4.70
C GLU A 125 -0.95 17.31 -6.13
N GLU A 126 0.20 17.88 -6.51
CA GLU A 126 0.46 18.38 -7.86
C GLU A 126 0.37 17.26 -8.90
N GLU A 127 0.99 16.11 -8.60
CA GLU A 127 0.97 14.94 -9.47
C GLU A 127 -0.46 14.39 -9.62
N PHE A 128 -1.24 14.33 -8.54
CA PHE A 128 -2.64 13.89 -8.61
C PHE A 128 -3.51 14.88 -9.40
N ALA A 129 -3.27 16.18 -9.30
CA ALA A 129 -4.01 17.19 -10.06
C ALA A 129 -3.66 17.16 -11.56
N THR A 130 -2.38 17.05 -11.90
CA THR A 130 -1.87 17.35 -13.25
C THR A 130 -1.30 16.15 -14.01
N CYS A 131 -1.27 14.94 -13.43
CA CYS A 131 -0.65 13.75 -14.03
C CYS A 131 0.86 13.92 -14.33
N GLY A 132 1.53 14.82 -13.60
CA GLY A 132 2.97 15.10 -13.76
C GLY A 132 3.33 15.94 -15.00
N LEU A 133 2.35 16.53 -15.70
CA LEU A 133 2.58 17.43 -16.82
C LEU A 133 3.04 18.84 -16.39
N GLY A 134 2.92 19.20 -15.10
CA GLY A 134 3.39 20.47 -14.54
C GLY A 134 4.89 20.53 -14.24
N ILE A 135 5.57 19.37 -14.17
CA ILE A 135 6.98 19.29 -13.72
C ILE A 135 7.93 19.31 -14.92
N VAL A 136 7.88 20.38 -15.72
CA VAL A 136 8.87 20.66 -16.77
C VAL A 136 9.66 21.92 -16.42
N GLN A 137 10.20 22.01 -15.20
CA GLN A 137 11.33 22.89 -14.91
C GLN A 137 11.95 22.54 -13.55
N LEU A 138 12.89 21.59 -13.53
CA LEU A 138 13.92 21.53 -12.49
C LEU A 138 15.28 21.23 -13.12
N PRO A 139 16.31 22.06 -12.88
CA PRO A 139 17.64 21.85 -13.44
C PRO A 139 18.39 20.76 -12.66
N SER A 140 19.30 20.09 -13.36
CA SER A 140 20.40 19.27 -12.84
C SER A 140 20.14 17.79 -12.53
N ARG A 141 21.17 16.97 -12.77
CA ARG A 141 21.20 15.50 -12.62
C ARG A 141 21.12 15.00 -11.18
N PHE A 142 21.14 15.92 -10.20
CA PHE A 142 20.99 15.60 -8.78
C PHE A 142 19.57 15.13 -8.43
N THR A 143 18.58 15.54 -9.22
CA THR A 143 17.17 15.23 -9.00
C THR A 143 16.81 13.79 -9.36
N GLN A 144 17.69 13.01 -10.01
CA GLN A 144 17.35 11.67 -10.50
C GLN A 144 17.07 10.65 -9.39
N VAL A 145 17.75 10.77 -8.23
CA VAL A 145 17.47 9.89 -7.07
C VAL A 145 16.14 10.27 -6.43
N PHE A 146 15.84 11.58 -6.36
CA PHE A 146 14.60 12.13 -5.81
C PHE A 146 13.38 11.87 -6.69
N PHE A 147 13.52 12.02 -8.02
CA PHE A 147 12.51 11.68 -9.03
C PHE A 147 12.18 10.19 -9.05
N LEU A 148 13.15 9.30 -8.82
CA LEU A 148 12.88 7.86 -8.82
C LEU A 148 12.22 7.35 -7.54
N THR A 149 12.41 8.01 -6.38
CA THR A 149 11.66 7.70 -5.16
C THR A 149 10.23 8.23 -5.23
N LEU A 150 10.01 9.38 -5.88
CA LEU A 150 8.67 9.95 -6.01
C LEU A 150 7.81 9.37 -7.13
N ARG A 151 8.40 8.76 -8.16
CA ARG A 151 7.63 8.02 -9.19
C ARG A 151 6.73 6.91 -8.61
N LEU A 152 6.96 6.48 -7.37
CA LEU A 152 6.16 5.47 -6.68
C LEU A 152 4.89 6.04 -6.01
N THR A 153 4.79 7.35 -5.74
CA THR A 153 3.63 7.92 -5.05
C THR A 153 2.42 8.11 -5.97
N THR A 154 2.61 8.21 -7.29
CA THR A 154 1.50 8.29 -8.27
C THR A 154 0.95 6.96 -8.77
N GLN A 155 1.68 5.86 -8.59
CA GLN A 155 1.21 4.54 -8.96
C GLN A 155 0.34 3.97 -7.84
N VAL A 156 -0.98 4.00 -8.03
CA VAL A 156 -1.99 3.50 -7.09
C VAL A 156 -2.47 2.15 -7.62
N PRO A 157 -2.85 1.19 -6.74
CA PRO A 157 -3.49 -0.04 -7.20
C PRO A 157 -4.74 0.28 -8.03
N ASP A 158 -4.99 -0.53 -9.05
CA ASP A 158 -6.20 -0.42 -9.86
C ASP A 158 -7.42 -0.87 -9.06
N LEU A 159 -8.11 0.08 -8.43
CA LEU A 159 -9.30 -0.18 -7.61
C LEU A 159 -10.59 -0.25 -8.44
N LEU A 160 -10.57 0.22 -9.68
CA LEU A 160 -11.75 0.22 -10.57
C LEU A 160 -12.06 -1.19 -11.06
N ASN A 161 -11.05 -2.07 -11.13
CA ASN A 161 -11.24 -3.46 -11.53
C ASN A 161 -11.52 -4.36 -10.32
N PRO A 162 -12.68 -5.05 -10.27
CA PRO A 162 -13.05 -5.89 -9.13
C PRO A 162 -12.07 -7.04 -8.88
N LYS A 163 -11.44 -7.60 -9.93
CA LYS A 163 -10.45 -8.69 -9.78
C LYS A 163 -9.18 -8.21 -9.07
N GLN A 164 -8.72 -7.01 -9.40
CA GLN A 164 -7.54 -6.41 -8.77
C GLN A 164 -7.84 -5.98 -7.34
N LEU A 165 -9.05 -5.48 -7.09
CA LEU A 165 -9.52 -5.15 -5.74
C LEU A 165 -9.54 -6.39 -4.82
N GLN A 166 -10.06 -7.53 -5.30
CA GLN A 166 -10.04 -8.78 -4.56
C GLN A 166 -8.62 -9.27 -4.28
N LEU A 167 -7.73 -9.17 -5.27
CA LEU A 167 -6.31 -9.51 -5.10
C LEU A 167 -5.64 -8.62 -4.05
N LEU A 168 -5.93 -7.32 -4.05
CA LEU A 168 -5.39 -6.39 -3.05
C LEU A 168 -5.92 -6.71 -1.64
N ARG A 169 -7.20 -7.09 -1.51
CA ARG A 169 -7.81 -7.48 -0.23
C ARG A 169 -7.19 -8.74 0.36
N SER A 170 -6.96 -9.77 -0.46
CA SER A 170 -6.37 -11.03 -0.01
C SER A 170 -4.84 -10.99 0.10
N TRP A 171 -4.20 -9.91 -0.34
CA TRP A 171 -2.75 -9.79 -0.31
C TRP A 171 -2.24 -9.68 1.13
N SER A 172 -1.34 -10.61 1.49
CA SER A 172 -0.74 -10.72 2.83
C SER A 172 0.24 -9.60 3.19
N GLY A 173 0.68 -8.78 2.22
CA GLY A 173 1.75 -7.81 2.38
C GLY A 173 3.13 -8.31 1.95
N GLU A 174 3.23 -9.55 1.44
CA GLU A 174 4.49 -10.08 0.93
C GLU A 174 4.95 -9.38 -0.35
N LEU A 175 6.12 -8.75 -0.29
CA LEU A 175 6.69 -7.92 -1.36
C LEU A 175 6.92 -8.67 -2.69
N ARG A 176 7.12 -10.00 -2.64
CA ARG A 176 7.32 -10.83 -3.84
C ARG A 176 6.13 -10.82 -4.78
N TYR A 177 4.93 -10.60 -4.24
CA TYR A 177 3.69 -10.60 -5.00
C TYR A 177 3.26 -9.20 -5.45
N ILE A 178 4.03 -8.15 -5.16
CA ILE A 178 3.73 -6.77 -5.62
C ILE A 178 3.67 -6.72 -7.15
N GLN A 179 4.50 -7.48 -7.84
CA GLN A 179 4.52 -7.55 -9.31
C GLN A 179 3.20 -8.07 -9.93
N ASN A 180 2.37 -8.78 -9.15
CA ASN A 180 1.08 -9.31 -9.60
C ASN A 180 -0.04 -8.26 -9.49
N LEU A 181 0.17 -7.22 -8.68
CA LEU A 181 -0.78 -6.12 -8.51
C LEU A 181 -0.62 -5.14 -9.66
N ARG A 182 -1.72 -4.82 -10.34
CA ARG A 182 -1.72 -3.83 -11.41
C ARG A 182 -1.70 -2.44 -10.81
N LEU A 183 -0.62 -1.70 -11.04
CA LEU A 183 -0.47 -0.32 -10.63
C LEU A 183 -0.75 0.61 -11.81
N VAL A 184 -1.67 1.55 -11.61
CA VAL A 184 -2.09 2.52 -12.63
C VAL A 184 -1.80 3.92 -12.14
N ARG A 185 -1.46 4.81 -13.07
CA ARG A 185 -1.39 6.25 -12.78
C ARG A 185 -2.80 6.83 -12.86
N LEU A 186 -3.29 7.31 -11.72
CA LEU A 186 -4.58 7.95 -11.60
C LEU A 186 -4.39 9.44 -11.37
N HIS A 187 -5.21 10.26 -12.02
CA HIS A 187 -5.22 11.71 -11.83
C HIS A 187 -6.66 12.20 -11.67
N ARG A 188 -6.83 13.29 -10.92
CA ARG A 188 -8.13 13.83 -10.52
C ARG A 188 -9.02 14.13 -11.72
N ARG A 189 -8.45 14.71 -12.80
CA ARG A 189 -9.20 15.04 -14.02
C ARG A 189 -9.77 13.80 -14.72
N GLY A 190 -8.99 12.73 -14.84
CA GLY A 190 -9.41 11.50 -15.52
C GLY A 190 -10.47 10.74 -14.73
N LEU A 191 -10.33 10.70 -13.40
CA LEU A 191 -11.36 10.11 -12.53
C LEU A 191 -12.68 10.91 -12.57
N LYS A 192 -12.61 12.25 -12.65
CA LYS A 192 -13.81 13.10 -12.82
C LYS A 192 -14.49 12.88 -14.17
N GLU A 193 -13.71 12.73 -15.24
CA GLU A 193 -14.25 12.44 -16.58
C GLU A 193 -14.91 11.04 -16.61
N LEU A 194 -14.27 10.04 -16.01
CA LEU A 194 -14.86 8.70 -15.87
C LEU A 194 -16.14 8.72 -15.03
N ALA A 195 -16.18 9.53 -13.97
CA ALA A 195 -17.38 9.74 -13.17
C ALA A 195 -18.53 10.37 -13.99
N SER A 196 -18.22 11.34 -14.86
CA SER A 196 -19.24 11.99 -15.72
C SER A 196 -19.77 11.09 -16.84
N LYS A 197 -18.99 10.08 -17.26
CA LYS A 197 -19.35 9.15 -18.34
C LYS A 197 -20.15 7.93 -17.87
N GLN A 198 -20.31 7.72 -16.57
CA GLN A 198 -21.23 6.70 -16.07
C GLN A 198 -22.66 7.26 -16.08
N PRO A 199 -23.55 6.81 -16.97
CA PRO A 199 -24.97 7.08 -16.80
C PRO A 199 -25.44 6.41 -15.52
N GLN A 200 -26.21 7.15 -14.73
CA GLN A 200 -26.89 6.67 -13.53
C GLN A 200 -27.82 5.51 -13.92
N GLY A 201 -27.38 4.29 -13.67
CA GLY A 201 -28.18 3.06 -13.77
C GLY A 201 -28.14 2.35 -12.43
N LEU A 202 -28.81 2.94 -11.44
CA LEU A 202 -28.99 2.37 -10.11
C LEU A 202 -30.08 1.29 -10.22
N ALA A 203 -29.69 0.02 -10.28
CA ALA A 203 -30.58 -1.09 -9.93
C ALA A 203 -30.31 -1.43 -8.46
N THR A 204 -31.03 -0.76 -7.57
CA THR A 204 -31.39 -1.27 -6.26
C THR A 204 -32.13 -2.59 -6.47
N VAL A 205 -31.50 -3.71 -6.12
CA VAL A 205 -32.23 -4.95 -5.90
C VAL A 205 -32.77 -4.85 -4.48
N GLU A 206 -34.00 -4.34 -4.36
CA GLU A 206 -34.77 -4.48 -3.13
C GLU A 206 -35.06 -5.97 -2.91
N ALA A 207 -34.90 -6.38 -1.66
CA ALA A 207 -35.28 -7.70 -1.20
C ALA A 207 -36.81 -7.79 -1.17
N GLU A 208 -37.40 -8.52 -2.12
CA GLU A 208 -38.75 -9.02 -1.96
C GLU A 208 -38.71 -10.40 -1.29
N VAL A 209 -39.17 -10.41 -0.05
CA VAL A 209 -39.60 -11.58 0.70
C VAL A 209 -40.98 -11.98 0.17
N PRO A 210 -41.18 -13.17 -0.42
CA PRO A 210 -42.51 -13.60 -0.80
C PRO A 210 -43.25 -14.10 0.45
N GLY A 211 -44.22 -13.30 0.88
CA GLY A 211 -45.23 -13.67 1.86
C GLY A 211 -46.22 -14.70 1.32
N GLU A 212 -46.81 -15.41 2.28
CA GLU A 212 -47.73 -16.52 2.18
C GLU A 212 -49.00 -16.20 1.36
N GLN A 213 -49.44 -17.16 0.55
CA GLN A 213 -50.83 -17.28 0.12
C GLN A 213 -51.28 -18.72 0.32
N GLU A 214 -52.11 -18.92 1.34
CA GLU A 214 -53.00 -20.06 1.44
C GLU A 214 -54.14 -19.90 0.42
N GLU A 215 -54.30 -20.83 -0.50
CA GLU A 215 -55.61 -21.27 -0.94
C GLU A 215 -55.61 -22.79 -1.07
N GLY A 216 -56.34 -23.42 -0.15
CA GLY A 216 -56.63 -24.83 -0.19
C GLY A 216 -57.79 -25.14 -1.14
N THR A 217 -57.69 -26.27 -1.82
CA THR A 217 -58.84 -27.18 -2.03
C THR A 217 -58.36 -28.52 -2.59
N GLY A 218 -58.47 -29.56 -1.75
CA GLY A 218 -59.08 -30.84 -2.15
C GLY A 218 -58.21 -32.03 -2.61
N ILE A 219 -58.13 -33.05 -1.72
CA ILE A 219 -58.32 -34.51 -2.01
C ILE A 219 -57.16 -35.18 -2.80
N ARG A 220 -56.44 -36.24 -2.40
CA ARG A 220 -56.60 -37.42 -1.50
C ARG A 220 -55.17 -37.95 -1.21
N ARG A 221 -54.86 -38.35 0.04
CA ARG A 221 -53.77 -39.30 0.33
C ARG A 221 -54.35 -40.47 1.13
N THR A 222 -54.16 -41.65 0.59
CA THR A 222 -54.23 -42.92 1.31
C THR A 222 -52.95 -43.08 2.16
N GLU A 223 -53.17 -43.39 3.44
CA GLU A 223 -52.46 -44.38 4.29
C GLU A 223 -50.93 -44.49 4.16
N GLU A 224 -50.18 -44.33 5.25
CA GLU A 224 -49.84 -45.42 6.19
C GLU A 224 -48.98 -44.91 7.35
N ALA A 225 -48.87 -45.72 8.41
CA ALA A 225 -48.28 -45.47 9.72
C ALA A 225 -46.74 -45.24 9.66
N GLU A 226 -45.99 -44.80 10.68
CA GLU A 226 -45.89 -45.42 12.01
C GLU A 226 -44.85 -44.67 12.91
N GLN A 227 -45.28 -44.39 14.14
CA GLN A 227 -44.56 -44.28 15.44
C GLN A 227 -43.33 -43.37 15.69
N ARG A 228 -43.53 -42.47 16.68
CA ARG A 228 -42.49 -41.93 17.59
C ARG A 228 -42.12 -42.99 18.67
N PRO A 229 -40.99 -42.86 19.40
CA PRO A 229 -40.96 -42.03 20.62
C PRO A 229 -39.60 -41.31 20.89
N VAL A 230 -39.64 -40.04 21.31
CA VAL A 230 -39.31 -39.53 22.67
C VAL A 230 -37.81 -39.35 22.97
N CYS A 231 -37.40 -38.09 23.20
CA CYS A 231 -36.13 -37.71 23.83
C CYS A 231 -36.13 -38.05 25.34
N PRO A 232 -34.96 -38.15 25.98
CA PRO A 232 -34.64 -37.06 26.89
C PRO A 232 -33.16 -36.65 26.95
N ARG A 233 -32.97 -35.40 27.40
CA ARG A 233 -31.73 -34.77 27.87
C ARG A 233 -31.25 -35.42 29.17
N GLU A 234 -29.94 -35.63 29.31
CA GLU A 234 -29.10 -35.47 30.53
C GLU A 234 -27.64 -35.35 30.01
N GLY A 235 -26.64 -34.71 30.61
CA GLY A 235 -26.42 -34.25 31.97
C GLY A 235 -24.92 -34.42 32.28
N SER A 236 -24.25 -33.31 32.63
CA SER A 236 -23.02 -33.13 33.43
C SER A 236 -22.26 -34.34 34.01
N LYS A 237 -20.91 -34.32 33.88
CA LYS A 237 -19.83 -34.57 34.91
C LYS A 237 -18.47 -34.66 34.18
N ARG A 238 -17.45 -33.81 34.44
CA ARG A 238 -16.48 -33.69 35.56
C ARG A 238 -15.30 -34.72 35.49
N SER A 239 -14.13 -34.26 35.97
CA SER A 239 -12.83 -34.92 36.31
C SER A 239 -11.90 -35.31 35.15
N GLU A 240 -10.57 -35.21 35.18
CA GLU A 240 -9.51 -34.79 36.14
C GLU A 240 -8.20 -34.67 35.32
N LEU A 241 -7.33 -33.66 35.52
CA LEU A 241 -6.03 -33.76 36.20
C LEU A 241 -5.16 -35.02 35.91
N SER A 242 -4.12 -34.85 35.11
CA SER A 242 -2.72 -35.24 35.38
C SER A 242 -1.79 -34.63 34.33
#